data_AF-A0A4V6MVN3-F1
#
_entry.id   AF-A0A4V6MVN3-F1
#
_cell.length_a   1.000
_cell.length_b   1.000
_cell.length_c   1.000
_cell.angle_alpha   90.00
_cell.angle_beta   90.00
_cell.angle_gamma   90.00
#
_symmetry.space_group_name_H-M   'P 1'
#
loop_
_entity.id
_entity.type
_entity.pdbx_description
1 polymer ?
#
loop_
_entity_poly.entity_id
_entity_poly.type
_entity_poly.pdbx_seq_one_letter_code
_entity_poly.pdbx_strand_id
1 'polypeptide(L)'
;MAKITKKAWIGIGIAGAILVVAATFIGIGYAKAGTVLKNFEDDYKKVSESDSFKTILKDLNDVKLADFVSVNGAKFFQSNFVSSADEAKNVDEALRDKKPDVLKNFTAAPAAAFNRVEIDTSKFASLVGDIGFLAKLGFVFRSSGPLKSIRSVSECINKIIKDDPKEKESMILAFISLADDKETKITEAKVADDGKVSSIADGKTFKRQDKGDVNRKPVDFVAFIAEKVKKQQATPPSK
;
A
#
# COMPACT_ATOMS: atom_id res chain seq x y z
N MET A 1 -60.59 -0.10 -14.33
CA MET A 1 -59.70 0.60 -13.38
C MET A 1 -59.50 -0.28 -12.14
N ALA A 2 -58.28 -0.77 -11.89
CA ALA A 2 -58.00 -1.56 -10.70
C ALA A 2 -58.01 -0.66 -9.45
N LYS A 3 -58.84 -0.99 -8.44
CA LYS A 3 -58.87 -0.27 -7.16
C LYS A 3 -57.64 -0.65 -6.32
N ILE A 4 -56.73 0.29 -6.11
CA ILE A 4 -55.57 0.11 -5.22
C ILE A 4 -56.10 -0.06 -3.79
N THR A 5 -55.75 -1.18 -3.15
CA THR A 5 -56.22 -1.51 -1.79
C THR A 5 -55.48 -0.70 -0.72
N LYS A 6 -56.09 -0.51 0.46
CA LYS A 6 -55.46 0.19 1.60
C LYS A 6 -54.09 -0.39 1.99
N LYS A 7 -53.90 -1.71 1.82
CA LYS A 7 -52.62 -2.39 2.03
C LYS A 7 -51.56 -1.99 0.98
N ALA A 8 -51.97 -1.79 -0.27
CA ALA A 8 -51.08 -1.31 -1.33
C ALA A 8 -50.62 0.14 -1.11
N TRP A 9 -51.49 1.01 -0.57
CA TRP A 9 -51.11 2.37 -0.18
C TRP A 9 -50.08 2.43 0.95
N ILE A 10 -50.24 1.57 1.97
CA ILE A 10 -49.26 1.41 3.06
C ILE A 10 -47.92 0.90 2.50
N GLY A 11 -47.97 -0.08 1.60
CA GLY A 11 -46.77 -0.60 0.93
C GLY A 11 -46.02 0.47 0.12
N ILE A 12 -46.74 1.31 -0.63
CA ILE A 12 -46.16 2.43 -1.39
C ILE A 12 -45.53 3.46 -0.43
N GLY A 13 -46.21 3.80 0.67
CA GLY A 13 -45.69 4.73 1.67
C GLY A 13 -44.39 4.23 2.32
N ILE A 14 -44.33 2.95 2.68
CA ILE A 14 -43.12 2.32 3.24
C ILE A 14 -42.00 2.30 2.20
N ALA A 15 -42.29 1.92 0.95
CA ALA A 15 -41.29 1.90 -0.12
C ALA A 15 -40.71 3.31 -0.39
N GLY A 16 -41.56 4.34 -0.39
CA GLY A 16 -41.12 5.73 -0.53
C GLY A 16 -40.21 6.18 0.60
N ALA A 17 -40.56 5.87 1.85
CA ALA A 17 -39.72 6.20 3.01
C ALA A 17 -38.36 5.50 2.95
N ILE A 18 -38.32 4.22 2.56
CA ILE A 18 -37.07 3.46 2.40
C ILE A 18 -36.18 4.10 1.32
N LEU A 19 -36.75 4.52 0.18
CA LEU A 19 -36.00 5.16 -0.90
C LEU A 19 -35.40 6.51 -0.46
N VAL A 20 -36.15 7.31 0.31
CA VAL A 20 -35.66 8.60 0.83
C VAL A 20 -34.50 8.38 1.81
N VAL A 21 -34.61 7.40 2.70
CA VAL A 21 -33.53 7.04 3.61
C VAL A 21 -32.31 6.58 2.82
N ALA A 22 -32.49 5.65 1.87
CA ALA A 22 -31.39 5.17 1.02
C ALA A 22 -30.68 6.30 0.26
N ALA A 23 -31.44 7.19 -0.38
CA ALA A 23 -30.91 8.36 -1.09
C ALA A 23 -30.11 9.29 -0.16
N THR A 24 -30.59 9.50 1.07
CA THR A 24 -29.91 10.31 2.08
C THR A 24 -28.57 9.69 2.48
N PHE A 25 -28.54 8.39 2.74
CA PHE A 25 -27.30 7.67 3.06
C PHE A 25 -26.30 7.70 1.90
N ILE A 26 -26.76 7.55 0.65
CA ILE A 26 -25.93 7.66 -0.54
C ILE A 26 -25.34 9.07 -0.67
N GLY A 27 -26.17 10.11 -0.51
CA GLY A 27 -25.74 11.51 -0.61
C GLY A 27 -24.68 11.88 0.44
N ILE A 28 -24.94 11.55 1.71
CA ILE A 28 -23.97 11.78 2.80
C ILE A 28 -22.69 10.97 2.55
N GLY A 29 -22.84 9.71 2.13
CA GLY A 29 -21.71 8.87 1.80
C GLY A 29 -20.83 9.47 0.71
N TYR A 30 -21.45 9.94 -0.39
CA TYR A 30 -20.76 10.58 -1.50
C TYR A 30 -19.99 11.84 -1.08
N ALA A 31 -20.59 12.68 -0.22
CA ALA A 31 -19.93 13.86 0.32
C ALA A 31 -18.74 13.51 1.22
N LYS A 32 -18.89 12.52 2.11
CA LYS A 32 -17.79 12.05 2.96
C LYS A 32 -16.66 11.41 2.15
N ALA A 33 -16.98 10.61 1.13
CA ALA A 33 -16.00 10.07 0.21
C ALA A 33 -15.19 11.18 -0.50
N GLY A 34 -15.86 12.25 -0.94
CA GLY A 34 -15.19 13.43 -1.49
C GLY A 34 -14.25 14.12 -0.50
N THR A 35 -14.65 14.23 0.77
CA THR A 35 -13.82 14.82 1.83
C THR A 35 -12.58 13.97 2.09
N VAL A 36 -12.72 12.65 2.21
CA VAL A 36 -11.59 11.74 2.42
C VAL A 36 -10.62 11.80 1.23
N LEU A 37 -11.13 11.82 0.00
CA LEU A 37 -10.30 11.94 -1.19
C LEU A 37 -9.51 13.26 -1.21
N LYS A 38 -10.17 14.38 -0.91
CA LYS A 38 -9.52 15.69 -0.84
C LYS A 38 -8.42 15.71 0.23
N ASN A 39 -8.70 15.20 1.42
CA ASN A 39 -7.71 15.12 2.50
C ASN A 39 -6.49 14.28 2.09
N PHE A 40 -6.73 13.16 1.40
CA PHE A 40 -5.65 12.34 0.85
C PHE A 40 -4.84 13.09 -0.22
N GLU A 41 -5.49 13.82 -1.13
CA GLU A 41 -4.80 14.59 -2.16
C GLU A 41 -3.95 15.72 -1.57
N ASP A 42 -4.46 16.42 -0.56
CA ASP A 42 -3.74 17.47 0.16
C ASP A 42 -2.53 16.89 0.91
N ASP A 43 -2.71 15.75 1.59
CA ASP A 43 -1.64 15.04 2.29
C ASP A 43 -0.58 14.49 1.32
N TYR A 44 -1.01 13.89 0.21
CA TYR A 44 -0.10 13.45 -0.86
C TYR A 44 0.72 14.61 -1.40
N LYS A 45 0.08 15.76 -1.70
CA LYS A 45 0.79 16.94 -2.20
C LYS A 45 1.88 17.37 -1.22
N LYS A 46 1.53 17.49 0.06
CA LYS A 46 2.48 17.86 1.12
C LYS A 46 3.64 16.86 1.24
N VAL A 47 3.34 15.56 1.22
CA VAL A 47 4.37 14.50 1.29
C VAL A 47 5.29 14.53 0.07
N SER A 48 4.71 14.76 -1.12
CA SER A 48 5.45 14.75 -2.38
C SER A 48 6.45 15.89 -2.54
N GLU A 49 6.29 16.96 -1.75
CA GLU A 49 7.20 18.09 -1.71
C GLU A 49 8.48 17.79 -0.90
N SER A 50 8.49 16.74 -0.06
CA SER A 50 9.65 16.38 0.78
C SER A 50 10.82 15.81 -0.03
N ASP A 51 12.05 16.11 0.38
CA ASP A 51 13.26 15.61 -0.29
C ASP A 51 13.42 14.09 -0.17
N SER A 52 12.97 13.54 0.95
CA SER A 52 12.93 12.09 1.18
C SER A 52 12.01 11.39 0.19
N PHE A 53 10.78 11.89 0.00
CA PHE A 53 9.87 11.37 -1.01
C PHE A 53 10.47 11.46 -2.42
N LYS A 54 11.04 12.61 -2.80
CA LYS A 54 11.65 12.80 -4.12
C LYS A 54 12.81 11.83 -4.37
N THR A 55 13.61 11.55 -3.33
CA THR A 55 14.70 10.58 -3.40
C THR A 55 14.17 9.16 -3.60
N ILE A 56 13.21 8.73 -2.77
CA ILE A 56 12.57 7.42 -2.90
C ILE A 56 11.93 7.28 -4.29
N LEU A 57 11.19 8.30 -4.74
CA LEU A 57 10.52 8.26 -6.04
C LEU A 57 11.53 8.18 -7.19
N LYS A 58 12.67 8.85 -7.09
CA LYS A 58 13.75 8.73 -8.08
C LYS A 58 14.28 7.30 -8.14
N ASP A 59 14.69 6.73 -7.00
CA ASP A 59 15.21 5.36 -6.92
C ASP A 59 14.21 4.34 -7.51
N LEU A 60 12.93 4.47 -7.15
CA LEU A 60 11.86 3.61 -7.65
C LEU A 60 11.63 3.77 -9.16
N ASN A 61 11.83 4.97 -9.72
CA ASN A 61 11.72 5.16 -11.17
C ASN A 61 12.91 4.59 -11.94
N ASP A 62 14.11 4.65 -11.36
CA ASP A 62 15.33 4.18 -11.99
C ASP A 62 15.38 2.64 -12.03
N VAL A 63 14.94 1.97 -10.96
CA VAL A 63 15.15 0.52 -10.79
C VAL A 63 13.85 -0.30 -10.75
N LYS A 64 12.71 0.32 -10.44
CA LYS A 64 11.37 -0.31 -10.42
C LYS A 64 11.25 -1.51 -9.47
N LEU A 65 12.07 -1.56 -8.42
CA LEU A 65 12.06 -2.57 -7.39
C LEU A 65 12.35 -1.94 -6.02
N ALA A 66 11.66 -2.40 -4.99
CA ALA A 66 11.90 -2.03 -3.60
C ALA A 66 11.58 -3.19 -2.66
N ASP A 67 11.95 -3.06 -1.39
CA ASP A 67 11.52 -3.97 -0.34
C ASP A 67 11.06 -3.24 0.93
N PHE A 68 10.22 -3.93 1.68
CA PHE A 68 10.07 -3.69 3.10
C PHE A 68 10.60 -4.90 3.86
N VAL A 69 11.33 -4.66 4.94
CA VAL A 69 12.05 -5.70 5.67
C VAL A 69 11.70 -5.64 7.15
N SER A 70 11.52 -6.82 7.75
CA SER A 70 11.49 -7.04 9.21
C SER A 70 12.70 -7.90 9.58
N VAL A 71 13.58 -7.38 10.44
CA VAL A 71 14.83 -8.04 10.87
C VAL A 71 15.16 -7.63 12.31
N ASN A 72 15.33 -8.62 13.19
CA ASN A 72 15.79 -8.42 14.58
C ASN A 72 15.07 -7.27 15.33
N GLY A 73 13.73 -7.21 15.25
CA GLY A 73 12.92 -6.18 15.90
C GLY A 73 12.95 -4.80 15.23
N ALA A 74 13.72 -4.62 14.16
CA ALA A 74 13.79 -3.41 13.36
C ALA A 74 13.10 -3.61 12.00
N LYS A 75 12.56 -2.52 11.44
CA LYS A 75 11.78 -2.55 10.21
C LYS A 75 12.19 -1.43 9.28
N PHE A 76 12.37 -1.75 8.00
CA PHE A 76 12.94 -0.83 7.03
C PHE A 76 12.20 -0.86 5.70
N PHE A 77 12.33 0.22 4.95
CA PHE A 77 12.07 0.31 3.52
C PHE A 77 13.39 0.56 2.78
N GLN A 78 13.57 -0.08 1.62
CA GLN A 78 14.75 0.10 0.76
C GLN A 78 14.33 0.18 -0.71
N SER A 79 14.85 1.16 -1.43
CA SER A 79 14.60 1.38 -2.87
C SER A 79 15.85 1.24 -3.75
N ASN A 80 17.02 1.03 -3.15
CA ASN A 80 18.31 1.03 -3.84
C ASN A 80 19.21 -0.17 -3.47
N PHE A 81 18.61 -1.32 -3.14
CA PHE A 81 19.37 -2.53 -2.79
C PHE A 81 19.89 -3.32 -4.01
N VAL A 82 19.50 -2.88 -5.20
CA VAL A 82 19.94 -3.34 -6.51
C VAL A 82 20.53 -2.16 -7.28
N SER A 83 21.54 -2.39 -8.11
CA SER A 83 22.32 -1.34 -8.75
C SER A 83 21.81 -0.94 -10.13
N SER A 84 20.91 -1.73 -10.73
CA SER A 84 20.38 -1.48 -12.07
C SER A 84 19.00 -2.10 -12.28
N ALA A 85 18.28 -1.60 -13.30
CA ALA A 85 17.01 -2.16 -13.74
C ALA A 85 17.13 -3.62 -14.24
N ASP A 86 18.29 -4.03 -14.75
CA ASP A 86 18.50 -5.41 -15.20
C ASP A 86 18.71 -6.37 -14.02
N GLU A 87 19.39 -5.93 -12.96
CA GLU A 87 19.43 -6.67 -11.70
C GLU A 87 18.03 -6.79 -11.07
N ALA A 88 17.24 -5.72 -11.09
CA ALA A 88 15.87 -5.75 -10.62
C ALA A 88 15.00 -6.76 -11.37
N LYS A 89 15.12 -6.83 -12.70
CA LYS A 89 14.45 -7.87 -13.51
C LYS A 89 14.88 -9.27 -13.07
N ASN A 90 16.18 -9.49 -12.86
CA ASN A 90 16.69 -10.79 -12.42
C ASN A 90 16.12 -11.19 -11.04
N VAL A 91 16.01 -10.24 -10.11
CA VAL A 91 15.34 -10.46 -8.81
C VAL A 91 13.86 -10.82 -9.01
N ASP A 92 13.14 -10.08 -9.86
CA ASP A 92 11.73 -10.35 -10.15
C ASP A 92 11.51 -11.73 -10.79
N GLU A 93 12.39 -12.15 -11.69
CA GLU A 93 12.38 -13.48 -12.29
C GLU A 93 12.69 -14.56 -11.25
N ALA A 94 13.67 -14.33 -10.37
CA ALA A 94 14.00 -15.24 -9.29
C ALA A 94 12.84 -15.40 -8.29
N LEU A 95 12.12 -14.31 -7.98
CA LEU A 95 10.92 -14.35 -7.14
C LEU A 95 9.80 -15.13 -7.82
N ARG A 96 9.56 -14.90 -9.12
CA ARG A 96 8.53 -15.60 -9.89
C ARG A 96 8.82 -17.10 -10.01
N ASP A 97 10.06 -17.45 -10.32
CA ASP A 97 10.49 -18.83 -10.56
C ASP A 97 10.91 -19.55 -9.27
N LYS A 98 10.78 -18.87 -8.11
CA LYS A 98 11.15 -19.35 -6.77
C LYS A 98 12.59 -19.89 -6.72
N LYS A 99 13.55 -19.07 -7.16
CA LYS A 99 14.99 -19.38 -7.20
C LYS A 99 15.73 -18.72 -6.00
N PRO A 100 15.74 -19.34 -4.81
CA PRO A 100 16.32 -18.73 -3.59
C PRO A 100 17.83 -18.45 -3.69
N ASP A 101 18.56 -19.24 -4.47
CA ASP A 101 20.01 -19.08 -4.64
C ASP A 101 20.42 -17.76 -5.32
N VAL A 102 19.52 -17.16 -6.10
CA VAL A 102 19.74 -15.83 -6.71
C VAL A 102 19.51 -14.74 -5.68
N LEU A 103 18.53 -14.92 -4.79
CA LEU A 103 18.12 -13.94 -3.79
C LEU A 103 19.10 -13.80 -2.61
N LYS A 104 19.95 -14.81 -2.36
CA LYS A 104 20.96 -14.77 -1.29
C LYS A 104 21.89 -13.57 -1.39
N ASN A 105 22.22 -13.14 -2.62
CA ASN A 105 23.14 -12.03 -2.85
C ASN A 105 22.57 -10.68 -2.41
N PHE A 106 21.25 -10.56 -2.35
CA PHE A 106 20.55 -9.32 -1.99
C PHE A 106 20.15 -9.30 -0.50
N THR A 107 19.98 -10.47 0.10
CA THR A 107 19.58 -10.62 1.51
C THR A 107 20.76 -10.64 2.47
N ALA A 108 21.97 -10.99 1.99
CA ALA A 108 23.19 -11.03 2.79
C ALA A 108 23.95 -9.69 2.89
N ALA A 109 23.51 -8.66 2.18
CA ALA A 109 24.23 -7.39 2.11
C ALA A 109 24.13 -6.59 3.42
N PRO A 110 25.25 -6.02 3.92
CA PRO A 110 25.30 -5.37 5.23
C PRO A 110 24.39 -4.14 5.30
N ALA A 111 23.84 -3.90 6.50
CA ALA A 111 22.83 -2.87 6.70
C ALA A 111 23.23 -1.45 6.32
N ALA A 112 24.53 -1.15 6.37
CA ALA A 112 25.11 0.14 6.03
C ALA A 112 25.26 0.38 4.51
N ALA A 113 25.00 -0.62 3.66
CA ALA A 113 25.21 -0.51 2.21
C ALA A 113 24.07 0.21 1.46
N PHE A 114 22.92 0.44 2.12
CA PHE A 114 21.71 0.93 1.46
C PHE A 114 21.12 2.16 2.15
N ASN A 115 20.41 2.99 1.39
CA ASN A 115 19.60 4.05 1.99
C ASN A 115 18.37 3.39 2.62
N ARG A 116 18.50 3.02 3.90
CA ARG A 116 17.42 2.40 4.67
C ARG A 116 16.59 3.48 5.33
N VAL A 117 15.29 3.43 5.05
CA VAL A 117 14.31 4.24 5.77
C VAL A 117 13.74 3.38 6.88
N GLU A 118 14.03 3.70 8.14
CA GLU A 118 13.38 3.03 9.27
C GLU A 118 11.87 3.36 9.25
N ILE A 119 11.03 2.35 9.46
CA ILE A 119 9.58 2.50 9.38
C ILE A 119 8.90 2.16 10.70
N ASP A 120 7.75 2.77 10.90
CA ASP A 120 6.83 2.53 12.01
C ASP A 120 5.58 1.82 11.48
N THR A 121 5.44 0.53 11.79
CA THR A 121 4.33 -0.29 11.30
C THR A 121 2.96 0.15 11.81
N SER A 122 2.91 0.89 12.93
CA SER A 122 1.65 1.44 13.45
C SER A 122 1.05 2.48 12.49
N LYS A 123 1.89 3.18 11.72
CA LYS A 123 1.46 4.23 10.77
C LYS A 123 0.72 3.68 9.55
N PHE A 124 0.86 2.39 9.23
CA PHE A 124 0.12 1.78 8.12
C PHE A 124 -1.40 1.90 8.30
N ALA A 125 -1.90 1.88 9.55
CA ALA A 125 -3.32 2.05 9.84
C ALA A 125 -3.85 3.46 9.45
N SER A 126 -2.97 4.46 9.39
CA SER A 126 -3.31 5.87 9.14
C SER A 126 -3.09 6.33 7.70
N LEU A 127 -2.56 5.47 6.81
CA LEU A 127 -2.12 5.83 5.46
C LEU A 127 -3.19 6.51 4.59
N VAL A 128 -4.43 6.07 4.71
CA VAL A 128 -5.58 6.60 3.96
C VAL A 128 -6.59 7.30 4.87
N GLY A 129 -6.20 7.57 6.12
CA GLY A 129 -7.08 8.09 7.17
C GLY A 129 -8.19 7.12 7.58
N ASP A 130 -9.02 7.58 8.51
CA ASP A 130 -10.10 6.76 9.06
C ASP A 130 -11.33 6.79 8.13
N ILE A 131 -11.51 5.71 7.36
CA ILE A 131 -12.62 5.61 6.40
C ILE A 131 -13.85 5.07 7.12
N GLY A 132 -14.67 5.99 7.63
CA GLY A 132 -15.96 5.66 8.23
C GLY A 132 -16.92 4.95 7.27
N PHE A 133 -17.91 4.22 7.81
CA PHE A 133 -18.87 3.41 7.04
C PHE A 133 -19.54 4.16 5.89
N LEU A 134 -19.98 5.41 6.14
CA LEU A 134 -20.62 6.25 5.13
C LEU A 134 -19.66 6.59 3.97
N ALA A 135 -18.39 6.88 4.26
CA ALA A 135 -17.40 7.11 3.22
C ALA A 135 -17.16 5.84 2.39
N LYS A 136 -17.16 4.64 3.01
CA LYS A 136 -17.09 3.36 2.28
C LYS A 136 -18.26 3.19 1.31
N LEU A 137 -19.49 3.43 1.76
CA LEU A 137 -20.68 3.43 0.88
C LEU A 137 -20.49 4.45 -0.25
N GLY A 138 -20.10 5.67 0.09
CA GLY A 138 -19.77 6.70 -0.89
C GLY A 138 -18.75 6.26 -1.93
N PHE A 139 -17.69 5.57 -1.52
CA PHE A 139 -16.66 5.06 -2.43
C PHE A 139 -17.15 3.94 -3.34
N VAL A 140 -18.10 3.11 -2.89
CA VAL A 140 -18.79 2.14 -3.75
C VAL A 140 -19.51 2.86 -4.90
N PHE A 141 -20.17 3.98 -4.62
CA PHE A 141 -20.89 4.77 -5.64
C PHE A 141 -19.98 5.72 -6.44
N ARG A 142 -18.90 6.22 -5.85
CA ARG A 142 -17.99 7.22 -6.44
C ARG A 142 -16.85 6.60 -7.25
N SER A 143 -16.61 5.29 -7.15
CA SER A 143 -15.55 4.57 -7.90
C SER A 143 -14.14 5.16 -7.73
N SER A 144 -13.76 5.65 -6.54
CA SER A 144 -12.40 6.16 -6.32
C SER A 144 -11.40 5.01 -6.11
N GLY A 145 -10.84 4.51 -7.20
CA GLY A 145 -9.83 3.46 -7.19
C GLY A 145 -8.51 3.74 -6.45
N PRO A 146 -7.96 4.98 -6.40
CA PRO A 146 -6.62 5.20 -5.87
C PRO A 146 -6.48 4.79 -4.40
N LEU A 147 -7.42 5.24 -3.55
CA LEU A 147 -7.41 4.94 -2.11
C LEU A 147 -7.56 3.45 -1.83
N LYS A 148 -8.36 2.75 -2.63
CA LYS A 148 -8.56 1.31 -2.49
C LYS A 148 -7.28 0.54 -2.87
N SER A 149 -6.60 0.95 -3.94
CA SER A 149 -5.33 0.35 -4.35
C SER A 149 -4.24 0.58 -3.31
N ILE A 150 -4.01 1.82 -2.85
CA ILE A 150 -3.03 2.13 -1.80
C ILE A 150 -3.30 1.33 -0.54
N ARG A 151 -4.57 1.32 -0.10
CA ARG A 151 -4.97 0.57 1.09
C ARG A 151 -4.64 -0.91 0.94
N SER A 152 -5.02 -1.53 -0.16
CA SER A 152 -4.79 -2.97 -0.39
C SER A 152 -3.30 -3.32 -0.42
N VAL A 153 -2.48 -2.50 -1.11
CA VAL A 153 -1.02 -2.65 -1.16
C VAL A 153 -0.44 -2.49 0.24
N SER A 154 -0.82 -1.44 0.96
CA SER A 154 -0.32 -1.16 2.31
C SER A 154 -0.71 -2.21 3.35
N GLU A 155 -1.95 -2.72 3.30
CA GLU A 155 -2.42 -3.80 4.16
C GLU A 155 -1.66 -5.09 3.89
N CYS A 156 -1.35 -5.39 2.62
CA CYS A 156 -0.54 -6.54 2.25
C CYS A 156 0.90 -6.43 2.77
N ILE A 157 1.54 -5.27 2.59
CA ILE A 157 2.90 -5.00 3.08
C ILE A 157 2.92 -5.16 4.61
N ASN A 158 2.03 -4.46 5.31
CA ASN A 158 1.95 -4.51 6.76
C ASN A 158 1.72 -5.94 7.25
N LYS A 159 0.81 -6.70 6.62
CA LYS A 159 0.58 -8.10 6.99
C LYS A 159 1.85 -8.97 6.91
N ILE A 160 2.73 -8.70 5.95
CA ILE A 160 3.98 -9.45 5.78
C ILE A 160 5.00 -9.06 6.84
N ILE A 161 5.20 -7.76 7.07
CA ILE A 161 6.33 -7.25 7.87
C ILE A 161 5.98 -6.84 9.30
N LYS A 162 4.70 -6.85 9.70
CA LYS A 162 4.26 -6.35 11.01
C LYS A 162 4.87 -7.16 12.15
N ASP A 163 4.87 -8.47 11.99
CA ASP A 163 5.38 -9.39 12.99
C ASP A 163 6.88 -9.58 12.79
N ASP A 164 7.59 -9.83 13.88
CA ASP A 164 9.01 -10.13 13.82
C ASP A 164 9.22 -11.55 13.25
N PRO A 165 10.39 -11.81 12.64
CA PRO A 165 10.76 -13.16 12.21
C PRO A 165 10.64 -14.18 13.35
N LYS A 166 10.21 -15.41 13.03
CA LYS A 166 10.10 -16.51 14.01
C LYS A 166 11.49 -17.04 14.38
N GLU A 167 11.61 -17.85 15.43
CA GLU A 167 12.90 -18.39 15.96
C GLU A 167 13.83 -19.10 14.95
N LYS A 168 13.39 -19.42 13.73
CA LYS A 168 14.21 -20.05 12.67
C LYS A 168 14.40 -19.16 11.45
N GLU A 169 13.92 -17.92 11.53
CA GLU A 169 13.89 -16.93 10.48
C GLU A 169 14.65 -15.70 10.99
N SER A 170 15.65 -15.23 10.25
CA SER A 170 16.39 -14.02 10.57
C SER A 170 15.74 -12.77 9.99
N MET A 171 14.98 -12.94 8.90
CA MET A 171 14.42 -11.82 8.13
C MET A 171 13.14 -12.22 7.38
N ILE A 172 12.21 -11.29 7.30
CA ILE A 172 11.04 -11.36 6.41
C ILE A 172 11.08 -10.15 5.47
N LEU A 173 10.94 -10.39 4.16
CA LEU A 173 10.92 -9.35 3.13
C LEU A 173 9.59 -9.35 2.39
N ALA A 174 9.07 -8.16 2.15
CA ALA A 174 8.03 -7.90 1.15
C ALA A 174 8.67 -7.20 -0.04
N PHE A 175 9.04 -7.97 -1.07
CA PHE A 175 9.55 -7.42 -2.33
C PHE A 175 8.41 -6.76 -3.10
N ILE A 176 8.66 -5.57 -3.63
CA ILE A 176 7.71 -4.77 -4.38
C ILE A 176 8.25 -4.55 -5.79
N SER A 177 7.71 -5.30 -6.74
CA SER A 177 7.96 -5.12 -8.16
C SER A 177 7.02 -4.08 -8.75
N LEU A 178 7.60 -3.15 -9.51
CA LEU A 178 6.93 -2.05 -10.20
C LEU A 178 7.29 -2.04 -11.69
N ALA A 179 7.73 -3.19 -12.23
CA ALA A 179 8.11 -3.33 -13.63
C ALA A 179 6.96 -3.02 -14.61
N ASP A 180 5.71 -3.24 -14.18
CA ASP A 180 4.52 -2.79 -14.90
C ASP A 180 4.02 -1.45 -14.32
N ASP A 181 4.01 -0.39 -15.15
CA ASP A 181 3.51 0.94 -14.78
C ASP A 181 1.99 0.96 -14.44
N LYS A 182 1.29 -0.18 -14.52
CA LYS A 182 -0.14 -0.32 -14.19
C LYS A 182 -0.40 -1.16 -12.93
N GLU A 183 0.56 -1.96 -12.48
CA GLU A 183 0.35 -2.97 -11.44
C GLU A 183 1.49 -2.96 -10.42
N THR A 184 1.16 -3.23 -9.15
CA THR A 184 2.16 -3.48 -8.10
C THR A 184 2.13 -4.96 -7.78
N LYS A 185 3.27 -5.64 -7.83
CA LYS A 185 3.37 -7.04 -7.41
C LYS A 185 4.16 -7.13 -6.11
N ILE A 186 3.58 -7.74 -5.09
CA ILE A 186 4.21 -7.96 -3.79
C ILE A 186 4.51 -9.44 -3.61
N THR A 187 5.77 -9.79 -3.33
CA THR A 187 6.19 -11.17 -3.07
C THR A 187 6.83 -11.24 -1.69
N GLU A 188 6.32 -12.13 -0.84
CA GLU A 188 6.92 -12.41 0.46
C GLU A 188 8.08 -13.40 0.28
N ALA A 189 9.21 -13.11 0.91
CA ALA A 189 10.32 -14.04 1.05
C ALA A 189 10.79 -14.05 2.51
N LYS A 190 11.32 -15.19 2.93
CA LYS A 190 11.87 -15.35 4.28
C LYS A 190 13.29 -15.88 4.21
N VAL A 191 14.11 -15.42 5.14
CA VAL A 191 15.52 -15.80 5.25
C VAL A 191 15.69 -16.56 6.57
N ALA A 192 16.32 -17.73 6.51
CA ALA A 192 16.70 -18.50 7.69
C ALA A 192 17.90 -17.87 8.41
N ASP A 193 18.20 -18.36 9.60
CA ASP A 193 19.34 -17.86 10.40
C ASP A 193 20.70 -18.12 9.75
N ASP A 194 20.78 -19.11 8.85
CA ASP A 194 21.98 -19.38 8.05
C ASP A 194 22.15 -18.41 6.87
N GLY A 195 21.28 -17.41 6.76
CA GLY A 195 21.30 -16.38 5.72
C GLY A 195 20.71 -16.82 4.38
N LYS A 196 20.19 -18.05 4.27
CA LYS A 196 19.57 -18.53 3.02
C LYS A 196 18.09 -18.19 2.96
N VAL A 197 17.60 -17.89 1.76
CA VAL A 197 16.15 -17.74 1.53
C VAL A 197 15.48 -19.10 1.73
N SER A 198 14.68 -19.22 2.78
CA SER A 198 14.02 -20.45 3.21
C SER A 198 12.65 -20.64 2.56
N SER A 199 12.00 -19.55 2.15
CA SER A 199 10.72 -19.61 1.43
C SER A 199 10.48 -18.37 0.57
N ILE A 200 9.75 -18.58 -0.53
CA ILE A 200 9.26 -17.55 -1.43
C ILE A 200 7.78 -17.85 -1.69
N ALA A 201 6.91 -16.94 -1.29
CA ALA A 201 5.47 -17.07 -1.49
C ALA A 201 5.08 -16.77 -2.94
N ASP A 202 3.85 -17.12 -3.33
CA ASP A 202 3.30 -16.65 -4.60
C ASP A 202 3.06 -15.13 -4.55
N GLY A 203 3.52 -14.43 -5.59
CA GLY A 203 3.36 -12.99 -5.69
C GLY A 203 1.89 -12.57 -5.82
N LYS A 204 1.51 -11.54 -5.08
CA LYS A 204 0.17 -10.93 -5.14
C LYS A 204 0.22 -9.69 -6.02
N THR A 205 -0.63 -9.67 -7.03
CA THR A 205 -0.72 -8.57 -7.99
C THR A 205 -1.87 -7.63 -7.64
N PHE A 206 -1.57 -6.35 -7.54
CA PHE A 206 -2.51 -5.27 -7.26
C PHE A 206 -2.62 -4.39 -8.49
N LYS A 207 -3.73 -4.56 -9.23
CA LYS A 207 -4.05 -3.70 -10.36
C LYS A 207 -4.57 -2.36 -9.86
N ARG A 208 -4.20 -1.28 -10.55
CA ARG A 208 -4.82 0.01 -10.27
C ARG A 208 -6.23 0.09 -10.81
N GLN A 209 -7.09 0.72 -10.01
CA GLN A 209 -8.49 0.99 -10.36
C GLN A 209 -8.71 2.48 -10.67
N ASP A 210 -7.69 3.18 -11.16
CA ASP A 210 -7.78 4.61 -11.42
C ASP A 210 -8.63 4.87 -12.66
N LYS A 211 -9.76 5.55 -12.44
CA LYS A 211 -10.65 6.09 -13.48
C LYS A 211 -10.67 7.63 -13.49
N GLY A 212 -9.68 8.27 -12.86
CA GLY A 212 -9.61 9.73 -12.71
C GLY A 212 -8.51 10.39 -13.55
N ASP A 213 -8.61 11.71 -13.73
CA ASP A 213 -7.71 12.53 -14.57
C ASP A 213 -6.26 12.63 -14.08
N VAL A 214 -5.97 12.22 -12.84
CA VAL A 214 -4.62 12.30 -12.28
C VAL A 214 -3.88 11.00 -12.58
N ASN A 215 -3.04 11.04 -13.62
CA ASN A 215 -2.20 9.96 -14.11
C ASN A 215 -1.02 9.66 -13.16
N ARG A 216 -1.29 9.46 -11.86
CA ARG A 216 -0.28 8.93 -10.91
C ARG A 216 0.19 7.56 -11.40
N LYS A 217 1.31 7.03 -10.94
CA LYS A 217 1.88 5.70 -11.26
C LYS A 217 2.00 4.83 -9.99
N PRO A 218 2.13 3.49 -10.10
CA PRO A 218 2.39 2.62 -8.95
C PRO A 218 3.59 3.07 -8.10
N VAL A 219 4.65 3.57 -8.74
CA VAL A 219 5.83 4.14 -8.07
C VAL A 219 5.49 5.29 -7.13
N ASP A 220 4.54 6.16 -7.50
CA ASP A 220 4.12 7.30 -6.67
C ASP A 220 3.47 6.83 -5.37
N PHE A 221 2.67 5.76 -5.46
CA PHE A 221 1.98 5.20 -4.30
C PHE A 221 2.90 4.44 -3.37
N VAL A 222 3.88 3.71 -3.91
CA VAL A 222 4.89 3.04 -3.07
C VAL A 222 5.78 4.06 -2.39
N ALA A 223 6.22 5.11 -3.10
CA ALA A 223 6.95 6.23 -2.51
C ALA A 223 6.14 6.91 -1.39
N PHE A 224 4.85 7.15 -1.63
CA PHE A 224 3.96 7.74 -0.63
C PHE A 224 3.83 6.84 0.61
N ILE A 225 3.64 5.53 0.43
CA ILE A 225 3.56 4.58 1.54
C ILE A 225 4.85 4.64 2.35
N ALA A 226 6.01 4.49 1.71
CA ALA A 226 7.32 4.52 2.36
C ALA A 226 7.54 5.80 3.17
N GLU A 227 7.25 6.96 2.60
CA GLU A 227 7.42 8.25 3.30
C GLU A 227 6.44 8.41 4.47
N LYS A 228 5.17 8.00 4.31
CA LYS A 228 4.18 8.12 5.39
C LYS A 228 4.47 7.19 6.57
N VAL A 229 5.00 6.00 6.32
CA VAL A 229 5.35 5.05 7.39
C VAL A 229 6.75 5.28 7.95
N LYS A 230 7.54 6.18 7.36
CA LYS A 230 8.85 6.57 7.86
C LYS A 230 8.79 6.97 9.34
N LYS A 231 9.69 6.40 10.14
CA LYS A 231 9.90 6.80 11.53
C LYS A 231 10.58 8.17 11.54
N GLN A 232 10.01 9.12 12.27
CA GLN A 232 10.66 10.41 12.45
C GLN A 232 11.82 10.19 13.43
N GLN A 233 13.04 10.59 13.04
CA GLN A 233 14.15 10.61 13.98
C GLN A 233 13.82 11.64 15.07
N ALA A 234 13.92 11.24 16.33
CA ALA A 234 13.78 12.17 17.44
C ALA A 234 14.82 13.28 17.25
N THR A 235 14.38 14.53 17.15
CA THR A 235 15.29 15.66 17.19
C THR A 235 15.99 15.61 18.56
N PRO A 236 17.33 15.48 18.62
CA PRO A 236 18.01 15.56 19.91
C PRO A 236 17.64 16.90 20.55
N PRO A 237 17.41 16.95 21.87
CA PRO A 237 17.13 18.21 22.54
C PRO A 237 18.26 19.18 22.21
N SER A 238 17.89 20.36 21.71
CA SER A 238 18.81 21.47 21.51
C SER A 238 19.56 21.70 22.82
N LYS A 239 20.89 21.55 22.78
CA LYS A 239 21.79 21.87 23.89
C LYS A 239 21.69 23.35 24.23
#